data_AF-A0A382XRD5-F1
#
_entry.id   AF-A0A382XRD5-F1
#
_cell.length_a   1.000
_cell.length_b   1.000
_cell.length_c   1.000
_cell.angle_alpha   90.00
_cell.angle_beta   90.00
_cell.angle_gamma   90.00
#
_symmetry.space_group_name_H-M   'P 1'
#
loop_
_entity.id
_entity.type
_entity.pdbx_description
1 polymer ?
#
loop_
_entity_poly.entity_id
_entity_poly.type
_entity_poly.pdbx_seq_one_letter_code
_entity_poly.pdbx_strand_id
1 'polypeptide(L)'
;LEIHQEVSEVDPASLGAIGSDGSADLITNKRTIDTTILVDDREVIIIGGLIRDKETATTSKVPVLGDIPGLGVLFRSKTTTVEKQNLLVFLRPTVLESREAITESTRRKFDSLYEVEIEGRDSSKTIPDLFNGNPP
;
A
#
# COMPACT_ATOMS: atom_id res chain seq x y z
N LEU A 1 -2.32 -12.95 -20.19
CA LEU A 1 -1.18 -12.50 -19.37
C LEU A 1 -1.16 -13.35 -18.10
N GLU A 2 0.01 -13.86 -17.69
CA GLU A 2 0.18 -14.48 -16.37
C GLU A 2 0.87 -13.46 -15.45
N ILE A 3 0.27 -13.17 -14.30
CA ILE A 3 0.79 -12.19 -13.34
C ILE A 3 1.05 -12.86 -12.00
N HIS A 4 2.28 -12.66 -11.52
CA HIS A 4 2.68 -12.98 -10.16
C HIS A 4 2.94 -11.67 -9.42
N GLN A 5 2.06 -11.30 -8.49
CA GLN A 5 2.24 -10.12 -7.62
C GLN A 5 2.53 -10.58 -6.18
N GLU A 6 3.62 -10.08 -5.60
CA GLU A 6 4.01 -10.33 -4.23
C GLU A 6 4.27 -9.02 -3.49
N VAL A 7 3.63 -8.86 -2.33
CA VAL A 7 3.98 -7.83 -1.34
C VAL A 7 4.27 -8.53 -0.02
N SER A 8 5.45 -8.26 0.53
CA SER A 8 5.95 -8.87 1.75
C SER A 8 6.28 -7.79 2.77
N GLU A 9 5.77 -7.94 3.99
CA GLU A 9 6.03 -7.05 5.12
C GLU A 9 6.40 -7.89 6.35
N VAL A 10 7.47 -7.50 7.06
CA VAL A 10 7.89 -8.17 8.30
C VAL A 10 7.01 -7.71 9.45
N ASP A 11 6.43 -8.64 10.22
CA ASP A 11 5.57 -8.29 11.35
C ASP A 11 6.42 -7.80 12.54
N PRO A 12 6.24 -6.56 13.02
CA PRO A 12 7.00 -6.02 14.14
C PRO A 12 6.75 -6.76 15.47
N ALA A 13 5.69 -7.57 15.60
CA ALA A 13 5.45 -8.40 16.79
C ALA A 13 6.44 -9.58 16.90
N SER A 14 7.05 -10.00 15.79
CA SER A 14 8.09 -11.05 15.78
C SER A 14 9.43 -10.58 16.38
N LEU A 15 9.65 -9.26 16.44
CA LEU A 15 10.86 -8.66 17.04
C LEU A 15 10.87 -8.72 18.58
N GLY A 16 9.71 -8.99 19.21
CA GLY A 16 9.57 -9.15 20.67
C GLY A 16 9.84 -10.57 21.18
N ALA A 17 9.98 -11.55 20.29
CA ALA A 17 10.22 -12.96 20.62
C ALA A 17 11.71 -13.32 20.74
N ILE A 18 12.61 -12.33 20.71
CA ILE A 18 14.05 -12.53 20.97
C ILE A 18 14.26 -12.54 22.50
N GLY A 19 13.74 -13.58 23.14
CA GLY A 19 13.86 -13.83 24.57
C GLY A 19 13.89 -15.32 24.85
N SER A 20 15.10 -15.86 25.06
CA SER A 20 15.47 -17.17 25.60
C SER A 20 14.51 -18.36 25.35
N ASP A 21 14.94 -19.29 24.49
CA ASP A 21 14.43 -20.66 24.25
C ASP A 21 13.34 -20.91 23.18
N GLY A 22 13.00 -19.94 22.33
CA GLY A 22 12.19 -20.18 21.14
C GLY A 22 12.95 -19.84 19.86
N SER A 23 12.96 -20.75 18.87
CA SER A 23 13.35 -20.40 17.50
C SER A 23 12.48 -19.22 17.04
N ALA A 24 13.05 -18.02 16.98
CA ALA A 24 12.37 -16.84 16.46
C ALA A 24 12.24 -16.99 14.95
N ASP A 25 11.18 -17.67 14.51
CA ASP A 25 10.79 -17.67 13.10
C ASP A 25 10.22 -16.29 12.76
N LEU A 26 10.74 -15.68 11.69
CA LEU A 26 10.34 -14.34 11.27
C LEU A 26 8.92 -14.42 10.72
N ILE A 27 7.93 -13.96 11.48
CA ILE A 27 6.55 -13.91 11.00
C ILE A 27 6.48 -12.81 9.94
N THR A 28 6.31 -13.23 8.69
CA THR A 28 6.21 -12.33 7.53
C THR A 28 4.80 -12.38 6.98
N ASN A 29 4.15 -11.23 6.86
CA ASN A 29 2.84 -11.14 6.24
C ASN A 29 3.01 -11.08 4.72
N LYS A 30 2.84 -12.23 4.06
CA LYS A 30 2.92 -12.36 2.61
C LYS A 30 1.52 -12.25 1.98
N ARG A 31 1.37 -11.36 1.00
CA ARG A 31 0.17 -11.25 0.15
C ARG A 31 0.56 -11.64 -1.27
N THR A 32 0.01 -12.74 -1.76
CA THR A 32 0.27 -13.27 -3.11
C THR A 32 -1.03 -13.30 -3.92
N ILE A 33 -0.95 -12.86 -5.18
CA ILE A 33 -2.05 -12.90 -6.14
C ILE A 33 -1.52 -13.59 -7.41
N ASP A 34 -2.10 -14.74 -7.74
CA ASP A 34 -1.84 -15.49 -8.99
C ASP A 34 -3.11 -15.45 -9.85
N THR A 35 -3.04 -14.80 -11.02
CA THR A 35 -4.20 -14.69 -11.92
C THR A 35 -3.79 -14.80 -13.38
N THR A 36 -4.63 -15.47 -14.17
CA THR A 36 -4.52 -15.51 -15.64
C THR A 36 -5.68 -14.73 -16.22
N ILE A 37 -5.36 -13.66 -16.95
CA ILE A 37 -6.36 -12.74 -17.51
C ILE A 37 -6.17 -12.56 -19.02
N LEU A 38 -7.29 -12.42 -19.72
CA LEU A 38 -7.35 -12.02 -21.12
C LEU A 38 -7.84 -10.57 -21.17
N VAL A 39 -7.05 -9.69 -21.78
CA VAL A 39 -7.23 -8.24 -21.73
C VAL A 39 -6.94 -7.65 -23.08
N ASP A 40 -7.71 -6.63 -23.45
CA ASP A 40 -7.50 -5.85 -24.67
C ASP A 40 -6.45 -4.76 -24.45
N ASP A 41 -5.79 -4.35 -25.54
CA ASP A 41 -4.75 -3.33 -25.50
C ASP A 41 -5.29 -1.98 -25.02
N ARG A 42 -4.51 -1.29 -24.16
CA ARG A 42 -4.78 0.05 -23.62
C ARG A 42 -6.03 0.19 -22.75
N GLU A 43 -6.76 -0.87 -22.46
CA GLU A 43 -7.90 -0.84 -21.53
C GLU A 43 -7.44 -0.97 -20.06
N VAL A 44 -8.06 -0.20 -19.15
CA VAL A 44 -7.77 -0.31 -17.71
C VAL A 44 -8.71 -1.33 -17.11
N ILE A 45 -8.16 -2.39 -16.54
CA ILE A 45 -8.92 -3.46 -15.90
C ILE A 45 -8.59 -3.56 -14.41
N ILE A 46 -9.55 -4.07 -13.63
CA ILE A 46 -9.40 -4.36 -12.20
C ILE A 46 -9.02 -5.83 -12.06
N ILE A 47 -7.83 -6.10 -11.54
CA ILE A 47 -7.33 -7.47 -11.37
C ILE A 47 -7.77 -8.05 -10.03
N GLY A 48 -7.90 -7.20 -9.02
CA GLY A 48 -8.29 -7.62 -7.70
C GLY A 48 -8.37 -6.46 -6.73
N GLY A 49 -8.83 -6.78 -5.53
CA GLY A 49 -8.94 -5.84 -4.43
C GLY A 49 -9.25 -6.54 -3.11
N LEU A 50 -9.02 -5.85 -2.01
CA LEU A 50 -9.37 -6.29 -0.66
C LEU A 50 -10.23 -5.21 -0.03
N ILE A 51 -11.45 -5.57 0.35
CA ILE A 51 -12.30 -4.74 1.20
C ILE A 51 -12.30 -5.39 2.58
N ARG A 52 -11.83 -4.65 3.57
CA ARG A 52 -11.80 -5.08 4.97
C ARG A 52 -12.58 -4.10 5.82
N ASP A 53 -13.60 -4.62 6.49
CA ASP A 53 -14.33 -3.93 7.54
C ASP A 53 -13.96 -4.57 8.89
N LYS A 54 -13.44 -3.77 9.82
CA LYS A 54 -13.11 -4.20 11.18
C LYS A 54 -13.89 -3.35 12.18
N GLU A 55 -14.80 -3.98 12.92
CA GLU A 55 -15.49 -3.36 14.05
C GLU A 55 -14.88 -3.87 15.35
N THR A 56 -14.45 -2.96 16.22
CA THR A 56 -13.93 -3.26 17.56
C THR A 56 -14.80 -2.56 18.59
N ALA A 57 -15.51 -3.33 19.42
CA ALA A 57 -16.32 -2.81 20.51
C ALA A 57 -15.65 -3.12 21.86
N THR A 58 -15.15 -2.08 22.52
CA THR A 58 -14.53 -2.17 23.85
C THR A 58 -15.50 -1.61 24.89
N THR A 59 -15.84 -2.41 25.90
CA THR A 59 -16.66 -1.95 27.03
C THR A 59 -15.86 -2.06 28.31
N SER A 60 -15.64 -0.91 28.97
CA SER A 60 -15.06 -0.85 30.31
C SER A 60 -16.17 -0.49 31.30
N LYS A 61 -16.30 -1.25 32.39
CA LYS A 61 -17.34 -1.01 33.41
C LYS A 61 -16.83 -1.27 34.81
N VAL A 62 -17.36 -0.54 35.79
CA VAL A 62 -17.13 -0.84 37.20
C VAL A 62 -17.91 -2.11 37.58
N PRO A 63 -17.27 -3.13 38.18
CA PRO A 63 -17.96 -4.32 38.66
C PRO A 63 -19.10 -3.95 39.63
N VAL A 64 -20.23 -4.68 39.56
CA VAL A 64 -21.46 -4.44 40.35
C VAL A 64 -22.23 -3.17 39.94
N LEU A 65 -21.60 -2.00 39.94
CA LEU A 65 -22.29 -0.72 39.66
C LEU A 65 -22.65 -0.54 38.18
N GLY A 66 -21.85 -1.09 37.25
CA GLY A 66 -22.08 -0.99 35.81
C GLY A 66 -23.26 -1.82 35.28
N ASP A 67 -23.75 -2.78 36.09
CA ASP A 67 -24.84 -3.70 35.72
C ASP A 67 -26.21 -3.25 36.26
N ILE A 68 -26.27 -2.15 37.03
CA ILE A 68 -27.53 -1.62 37.56
C ILE A 68 -28.39 -1.09 36.40
N PRO A 69 -29.62 -1.58 36.19
CA PRO A 69 -30.52 -1.05 35.17
C PRO A 69 -30.86 0.41 35.48
N GLY A 70 -30.88 1.26 34.45
CA GLY A 70 -31.07 2.72 34.57
C GLY A 70 -29.78 3.48 34.91
N LEU A 71 -29.15 3.19 36.05
CA LEU A 71 -28.00 3.96 36.55
C LEU A 71 -26.62 3.47 36.07
N GLY A 72 -26.50 2.22 35.63
CA GLY A 72 -25.23 1.61 35.22
C GLY A 72 -24.56 2.26 34.01
N VAL A 73 -25.28 3.11 33.26
CA VAL A 73 -24.73 3.90 32.14
C VAL A 73 -23.66 4.89 32.62
N LEU A 74 -23.79 5.43 33.83
CA LEU A 74 -22.82 6.39 34.39
C LEU A 74 -21.51 5.71 34.82
N PHE A 75 -21.52 4.39 34.99
CA PHE A 75 -20.40 3.59 35.50
C PHE A 75 -19.82 2.64 34.44
N ARG A 76 -20.19 2.84 33.17
CA ARG A 76 -19.64 2.11 32.02
C ARG A 76 -19.25 3.07 30.91
N SER A 77 -18.18 2.74 30.20
CA SER A 77 -17.73 3.39 28.98
C SER A 77 -17.71 2.36 27.86
N LYS A 78 -18.38 2.67 26.74
CA LYS A 78 -18.36 1.86 25.53
C LYS A 78 -17.69 2.67 24.43
N THR A 79 -16.63 2.11 23.86
CA THR A 79 -15.96 2.64 22.69
C THR A 79 -16.17 1.67 21.54
N THR A 80 -16.70 2.16 20.43
CA THR A 80 -16.82 1.39 19.19
C THR A 80 -15.94 2.06 18.14
N THR A 81 -14.99 1.31 17.60
CA THR A 81 -14.10 1.74 16.52
C THR A 81 -14.43 0.95 15.28
N VAL A 82 -14.75 1.65 14.18
CA VAL A 82 -15.00 1.06 12.87
C VAL A 82 -13.87 1.47 11.95
N GLU A 83 -13.14 0.50 11.42
CA GLU A 83 -12.06 0.69 10.46
C GLU A 83 -12.47 0.06 9.12
N LYS A 84 -12.41 0.86 8.04
CA LYS A 84 -12.69 0.43 6.68
C LYS A 84 -11.44 0.59 5.83
N GLN A 85 -10.99 -0.49 5.21
CA GLN A 85 -9.81 -0.50 4.34
C GLN A 85 -10.22 -1.04 2.97
N ASN A 86 -10.00 -0.24 1.92
CA ASN A 86 -10.24 -0.62 0.53
C ASN A 86 -8.93 -0.59 -0.25
N LEU A 87 -8.53 -1.73 -0.80
CA LEU A 87 -7.40 -1.85 -1.71
C LEU A 87 -7.93 -2.29 -3.08
N LEU A 88 -7.51 -1.60 -4.13
CA LEU A 88 -7.83 -1.93 -5.52
C LEU A 88 -6.55 -1.96 -6.34
N VAL A 89 -6.39 -2.98 -7.19
CA VAL A 89 -5.24 -3.13 -8.08
C VAL A 89 -5.73 -3.03 -9.52
N PHE A 90 -5.24 -2.00 -10.21
CA PHE A 90 -5.52 -1.73 -11.60
C PHE A 90 -4.33 -2.11 -12.47
N LEU A 91 -4.62 -2.56 -13.69
CA LEU A 91 -3.62 -2.81 -14.71
C LEU A 91 -4.09 -2.27 -16.04
N ARG A 92 -3.15 -1.72 -16.81
CA ARG A 92 -3.36 -1.29 -18.18
C ARG A 92 -2.28 -1.91 -19.06
N PRO A 93 -2.58 -2.93 -19.87
CA PRO A 93 -1.61 -3.46 -20.81
C PRO A 93 -1.36 -2.42 -21.92
N THR A 94 -0.15 -2.43 -22.48
CA THR A 94 0.17 -1.64 -23.68
C THR A 94 1.02 -2.49 -24.60
N VAL A 95 0.50 -2.76 -25.79
CA VAL A 95 1.17 -3.51 -26.86
C VAL A 95 2.01 -2.53 -27.68
N LEU A 96 3.30 -2.83 -27.81
CA LEU A 96 4.26 -2.04 -28.57
C LEU A 96 4.77 -2.92 -29.72
N GLU A 97 4.37 -2.56 -30.95
CA GLU A 97 4.64 -3.38 -32.14
C GLU A 97 6.01 -3.06 -32.80
N SER A 98 6.56 -1.86 -32.56
CA SER A 98 7.83 -1.44 -33.16
C SER A 98 8.87 -1.00 -32.13
N ARG A 99 10.15 -1.12 -32.49
CA ARG A 99 11.27 -0.61 -31.69
C ARG A 99 11.23 0.91 -31.53
N GLU A 100 10.72 1.65 -32.53
CA GLU A 100 10.53 3.09 -32.37
C GLU A 100 9.50 3.41 -31.29
N ALA A 101 8.37 2.68 -31.27
CA ALA A 101 7.33 2.87 -30.26
C ALA A 101 7.81 2.59 -28.83
N ILE A 102 8.70 1.60 -28.66
CA ILE A 102 9.37 1.31 -27.37
C ILE A 102 10.26 2.48 -26.95
N THR A 103 11.07 2.99 -27.87
CA THR A 103 12.01 4.09 -27.59
C THR A 103 11.25 5.39 -27.26
N GLU A 104 10.18 5.68 -28.00
CA GLU A 104 9.36 6.87 -27.79
C GLU A 104 8.59 6.83 -26.46
N SER A 105 7.97 5.69 -26.12
CA SER A 105 7.26 5.53 -24.85
C SER A 105 8.20 5.59 -23.65
N THR A 106 9.39 5.02 -23.78
CA THR A 106 10.45 5.12 -22.76
C THR A 106 10.90 6.56 -22.57
N ARG A 107 11.17 7.27 -23.67
CA ARG A 107 11.60 8.68 -23.63
C ARG A 107 10.53 9.58 -23.01
N ARG A 108 9.27 9.46 -23.43
CA ARG A 108 8.15 10.22 -22.83
C ARG A 108 8.02 9.97 -21.33
N LYS A 109 8.18 8.71 -20.90
CA LYS A 109 8.10 8.38 -19.48
C LYS A 109 9.30 8.93 -18.70
N PHE A 110 10.50 8.81 -19.26
CA PHE A 110 11.73 9.37 -18.70
C PHE A 110 11.61 10.88 -18.50
N ASP A 111 11.27 11.63 -19.56
CA ASP A 111 11.11 13.09 -19.51
C ASP A 111 10.08 13.51 -18.43
N SER A 112 8.97 12.79 -18.30
CA SER A 112 7.96 13.07 -17.26
C SER A 112 8.44 12.85 -15.82
N LEU A 113 9.44 11.99 -15.60
CA LEU A 113 10.00 11.76 -14.26
C LEU A 113 10.94 12.91 -13.86
N TYR A 114 11.73 13.42 -14.79
CA TYR A 114 12.61 14.57 -14.53
C TYR A 114 11.84 15.87 -14.32
N GLU A 115 10.71 16.04 -14.99
CA GLU A 115 9.85 17.21 -14.80
C GLU A 115 9.26 17.27 -13.38
N VAL A 116 8.80 16.13 -12.84
CA VAL A 116 8.23 16.07 -11.48
C VAL A 116 9.28 16.27 -10.38
N GLU A 117 10.52 15.82 -10.58
CA GLU A 117 11.61 15.97 -9.61
C GLU A 117 11.99 17.45 -9.40
N ILE A 118 11.93 18.26 -10.45
CA ILE A 118 12.34 19.68 -10.41
C ILE A 118 11.36 20.54 -9.58
N GLU A 119 10.10 20.12 -9.44
CA GLU A 119 9.08 20.84 -8.64
C GLU A 119 9.17 20.52 -7.13
N GLY A 120 9.88 19.46 -6.74
CA GLY A 120 9.95 18.98 -5.35
C GLY A 120 11.09 19.55 -4.50
N ARG A 121 12.17 20.07 -5.09
CA ARG A 121 13.35 20.58 -4.33
C ARG A 121 13.99 21.78 -5.04
N ASP A 122 13.79 22.96 -4.46
CA ASP A 122 14.70 24.12 -4.45
C ASP A 122 15.63 24.27 -5.67
N SER A 123 15.06 24.68 -6.82
CA SER A 123 15.70 24.74 -8.14
C SER A 123 16.76 25.85 -8.32
N SER A 124 17.32 26.38 -7.23
CA SER A 124 18.29 27.49 -7.28
C SER A 124 19.72 27.05 -7.61
N LYS A 125 20.08 25.76 -7.51
CA LYS A 125 21.48 25.31 -7.57
C LYS A 125 21.86 24.43 -8.77
N THR A 126 20.90 23.90 -9.51
CA THR A 126 21.17 22.87 -10.55
C THR A 126 21.05 23.39 -11.99
N ILE A 127 20.58 24.62 -12.19
CA ILE A 127 20.42 25.22 -13.53
C ILE A 127 21.76 25.41 -14.29
N PRO A 128 22.90 25.77 -13.65
CA PRO A 128 24.16 26.00 -14.37
C PRO A 128 24.81 24.73 -14.94
N ASP A 129 24.56 23.55 -14.35
CA ASP A 129 25.27 22.31 -14.69
C ASP A 129 24.68 21.60 -15.92
N LEU A 130 23.41 21.86 -16.25
CA LEU A 130 22.71 21.30 -17.41
C LEU A 130 23.27 21.80 -18.76
N PHE A 131 23.94 22.96 -18.77
CA PHE A 131 24.54 23.54 -19.98
C PHE A 131 25.89 22.90 -20.35
N ASN A 132 26.47 22.08 -19.47
CA ASN A 132 27.78 21.49 -19.66
C ASN A 132 27.73 20.03 -20.16
N GLY A 133 26.54 19.54 -20.54
CA GLY A 133 26.38 18.18 -21.06
C GLY A 133 26.68 17.08 -20.04
N ASN A 134 26.81 17.45 -18.77
CA ASN A 134 26.89 16.52 -17.66
C ASN A 134 25.48 16.34 -17.11
N PRO A 135 24.91 15.12 -17.09
CA PRO A 135 23.66 14.90 -16.38
C PRO A 135 23.84 15.23 -14.89
N PRO A 136 22.79 15.73 -14.22
CA PRO A 136 22.82 15.97 -12.78
C PRO A 136 23.05 14.68 -11.98
#